data_AF-N8WUG3-F1
#
_entry.id   AF-N8WUG3-F1
#
_cell.length_a   1.000
_cell.length_b   1.000
_cell.length_c   1.000
_cell.angle_alpha   90.00
_cell.angle_beta   90.00
_cell.angle_gamma   90.00
#
_symmetry.space_group_name_H-M   'P 1'
#
loop_
_entity.id
_entity.type
_entity.pdbx_description
1 polymer ?
#
loop_
_entity_poly.entity_id
_entity_poly.type
_entity_poly.pdbx_seq_one_letter_code
_entity_poly.pdbx_strand_id
1 'polypeptide(L)'
;MTTKSNILKSAFIAASISAGIAVAYAFQPAKVADDNPQVVITAQKYEVLKRTCHETCVATVKADEYSIYVEYALDDASVEFLDILNVVHFDKTINAYVDRYEIEKINAAIVEGVK
;
A
#
# COMPACT_ATOMS: atom_id res chain seq x y z
N MET A 1 -66.19 37.60 -15.16
CA MET A 1 -65.04 38.33 -15.73
C MET A 1 -63.79 37.82 -15.00
N THR A 2 -63.09 36.81 -15.54
CA THR A 2 -61.75 36.92 -16.19
C THR A 2 -60.66 37.40 -15.20
N THR A 3 -59.50 36.78 -14.94
CA THR A 3 -58.68 35.85 -15.74
C THR A 3 -57.58 35.23 -14.85
N LYS A 4 -57.37 33.91 -14.99
CA LYS A 4 -56.10 33.13 -14.97
C LYS A 4 -54.93 33.61 -14.09
N SER A 5 -54.56 32.79 -13.10
CA SER A 5 -53.16 32.71 -12.64
C SER A 5 -52.49 31.54 -13.36
N ASN A 6 -51.41 31.85 -14.08
CA ASN A 6 -50.72 30.92 -14.96
C ASN A 6 -49.89 29.91 -14.17
N ILE A 7 -50.09 28.67 -14.56
CA ILE A 7 -49.24 27.50 -14.31
C ILE A 7 -47.85 27.79 -14.89
N LEU A 8 -46.82 27.73 -14.06
CA LEU A 8 -45.47 27.37 -14.49
C LEU A 8 -44.89 26.46 -13.40
N LYS A 9 -45.17 25.16 -13.49
CA LYS A 9 -44.18 24.16 -13.97
C LYS A 9 -42.81 24.38 -13.33
N SER A 10 -42.52 23.65 -12.26
CA SER A 10 -41.19 23.14 -11.95
C SER A 10 -41.34 22.04 -10.91
N ALA A 11 -41.57 20.82 -11.42
CA ALA A 11 -41.19 19.62 -10.71
C ALA A 11 -39.66 19.62 -10.54
N PHE A 12 -39.14 19.19 -9.39
CA PHE A 12 -38.17 18.10 -9.34
C PHE A 12 -37.93 17.71 -7.87
N ILE A 13 -38.29 16.47 -7.60
CA ILE A 13 -38.04 15.73 -6.37
C ILE A 13 -36.52 15.53 -6.26
N ALA A 14 -35.93 15.84 -5.11
CA ALA A 14 -34.65 15.27 -4.68
C ALA A 14 -34.70 15.04 -3.17
N ALA A 15 -35.19 13.86 -2.80
CA ALA A 15 -35.02 13.33 -1.45
C ALA A 15 -33.52 12.99 -1.28
N SER A 16 -32.78 13.83 -0.55
CA SER A 16 -31.40 13.50 -0.18
C SER A 16 -31.43 12.51 0.98
N ILE A 17 -31.27 11.24 0.64
CA ILE A 17 -31.02 10.14 1.56
C ILE A 17 -29.64 10.39 2.20
N SER A 18 -29.61 10.90 3.42
CA SER A 18 -28.41 10.85 4.26
C SER A 18 -28.27 9.42 4.79
N ALA A 19 -27.77 8.52 3.94
CA ALA A 19 -27.41 7.18 4.30
C ALA A 19 -26.29 7.24 5.37
N GLY A 20 -26.55 6.62 6.52
CA GLY A 20 -25.59 6.51 7.60
C GLY A 20 -24.30 5.87 7.12
N ILE A 21 -23.18 6.55 7.37
CA ILE A 21 -21.86 5.99 7.18
C ILE A 21 -21.66 4.98 8.31
N ALA A 22 -22.09 3.75 8.09
CA ALA A 22 -21.63 2.61 8.88
C ALA A 22 -20.17 2.38 8.49
N VAL A 23 -19.24 2.87 9.32
CA VAL A 23 -17.82 2.55 9.19
C VAL A 23 -17.67 1.07 9.53
N ALA A 24 -17.74 0.21 8.53
CA ALA A 24 -17.34 -1.18 8.65
C ALA A 24 -15.82 -1.17 8.79
N TYR A 25 -15.32 -1.19 10.03
CA TYR A 25 -13.94 -1.54 10.30
C TYR A 25 -13.73 -2.94 9.73
N ALA A 26 -13.02 -2.99 8.59
CA ALA A 26 -12.71 -4.21 7.90
C ALA A 26 -11.94 -5.12 8.86
N PHE A 27 -12.48 -6.31 9.10
CA PHE A 27 -11.74 -7.42 9.69
C PHE A 27 -10.60 -7.76 8.72
N GLN A 28 -9.44 -7.14 8.90
CA GLN A 28 -8.22 -7.68 8.34
C GLN A 28 -8.06 -9.07 8.96
N PRO A 29 -7.89 -10.14 8.16
CA PRO A 29 -7.60 -11.45 8.73
C PRO A 29 -6.40 -11.29 9.65
N ALA A 30 -6.60 -11.53 10.95
CA ALA A 30 -5.53 -11.53 11.92
C ALA A 30 -4.47 -12.50 11.39
N LYS A 31 -3.21 -12.06 11.29
CA LYS A 31 -2.12 -12.90 10.80
C LYS A 31 -2.13 -14.20 11.59
N VAL A 32 -2.44 -15.31 10.92
CA VAL A 32 -2.38 -16.64 11.52
C VAL A 32 -0.95 -16.81 12.04
N ALA A 33 -0.81 -17.22 13.30
CA ALA A 33 0.49 -17.56 13.85
C ALA A 33 1.13 -18.61 12.93
N ASP A 34 2.14 -18.19 12.18
CA ASP A 34 2.92 -19.08 11.35
C ASP A 34 3.88 -19.81 12.28
N ASP A 35 3.67 -21.10 12.52
CA ASP A 35 4.55 -21.95 13.34
C ASP A 35 5.96 -22.08 12.73
N ASN A 36 6.20 -21.52 11.53
CA ASN A 36 7.53 -21.39 10.96
C ASN A 36 8.39 -20.39 11.76
N PRO A 37 9.66 -20.75 12.05
CA PRO A 37 10.56 -19.87 12.78
C PRO A 37 10.72 -18.54 12.03
N GLN A 38 10.60 -17.44 12.76
CA GLN A 38 10.82 -16.12 12.20
C GLN A 38 12.29 -15.96 11.80
N VAL A 39 12.53 -15.67 10.52
CA VAL A 39 13.88 -15.46 9.98
C VAL A 39 14.21 -13.98 10.06
N VAL A 40 15.30 -13.63 10.75
CA VAL A 40 15.81 -12.26 10.76
C VAL A 40 16.54 -12.01 9.43
N ILE A 41 16.04 -11.08 8.64
CA ILE A 41 16.68 -10.67 7.40
C ILE A 41 17.80 -9.70 7.74
N THR A 42 18.99 -10.00 7.25
CA THR A 42 20.13 -9.08 7.21
C THR A 42 20.83 -9.29 5.89
N ALA A 43 21.20 -8.22 5.20
CA ALA A 43 21.96 -8.33 3.97
C ALA A 43 23.07 -7.28 3.89
N GLN A 44 24.15 -7.64 3.20
CA GLN A 44 25.24 -6.69 2.92
C GLN A 44 24.84 -5.65 1.89
N LYS A 45 23.97 -6.02 0.94
CA LYS A 45 23.52 -5.16 -0.14
C LYS A 45 22.05 -5.42 -0.46
N TYR A 46 21.35 -4.32 -0.74
CA TYR A 46 20.00 -4.32 -1.27
C TYR A 46 20.02 -3.81 -2.71
N GLU A 47 19.31 -4.49 -3.61
CA GLU A 47 19.25 -4.14 -5.03
C GLU A 47 17.81 -4.15 -5.53
N VAL A 48 17.34 -3.05 -6.11
CA VAL A 48 16.00 -2.96 -6.70
C VAL A 48 16.01 -3.63 -8.06
N LEU A 49 15.36 -4.79 -8.19
CA LEU A 49 15.34 -5.57 -9.44
C LEU A 49 14.25 -5.11 -10.41
N LYS A 50 13.06 -4.83 -9.88
CA LYS A 50 11.89 -4.43 -10.66
C LYS A 50 11.08 -3.43 -9.85
N ARG A 51 10.56 -2.42 -10.53
CA ARG A 51 9.69 -1.40 -9.95
C ARG A 51 8.55 -1.07 -10.91
N THR A 52 7.35 -0.89 -10.37
CA THR A 52 6.19 -0.34 -11.07
C THR A 52 5.54 0.72 -10.19
N CYS A 53 5.23 1.88 -10.74
CA CYS A 53 4.67 3.01 -9.98
C CYS A 53 3.37 3.51 -10.62
N HIS A 54 2.38 3.77 -9.77
CA HIS A 54 1.16 4.49 -10.10
C HIS A 54 0.97 5.61 -9.07
N GLU A 55 0.07 5.46 -8.10
CA GLU A 55 -0.04 6.36 -6.93
C GLU A 55 1.04 6.03 -5.90
N THR A 56 1.28 4.75 -5.68
CA THR A 56 2.41 4.19 -4.92
C THR A 56 3.29 3.36 -5.84
N CYS A 57 4.50 3.04 -5.40
CA CYS A 57 5.42 2.16 -6.09
C CYS A 57 5.46 0.79 -5.42
N VAL A 58 5.46 -0.26 -6.25
CA VAL A 58 5.77 -1.62 -5.80
C VAL A 58 7.11 -2.03 -6.39
N ALA A 59 7.99 -2.58 -5.55
CA ALA A 59 9.29 -3.08 -5.99
C ALA A 59 9.62 -4.45 -5.43
N THR A 60 10.44 -5.18 -6.19
CA THR A 60 11.16 -6.36 -5.71
C THR A 60 12.59 -5.93 -5.41
N VAL A 61 12.96 -6.05 -4.14
CA VAL A 61 14.30 -5.73 -3.63
C VAL A 61 15.01 -7.05 -3.31
N LYS A 62 16.13 -7.31 -3.98
CA LYS A 62 17.00 -8.45 -3.69
C LYS A 62 17.84 -8.15 -2.46
N ALA A 63 17.87 -9.11 -1.54
CA ALA A 63 18.68 -9.09 -0.33
C ALA A 63 19.36 -10.46 -0.19
N ASP A 64 20.59 -10.58 -0.68
CA ASP A 64 21.31 -11.86 -0.80
C ASP A 64 20.49 -12.95 -1.54
N GLU A 65 20.01 -13.97 -0.80
CA GLU A 65 19.19 -15.08 -1.27
C GLU A 65 17.67 -14.85 -1.12
N TYR A 66 17.27 -13.67 -0.64
CA TYR A 66 15.89 -13.27 -0.40
C TYR A 66 15.42 -12.26 -1.45
N SER A 67 14.11 -12.31 -1.73
CA SER A 67 13.40 -11.28 -2.47
C SER A 67 12.35 -10.64 -1.56
N ILE A 68 12.48 -9.35 -1.32
CA ILE A 68 11.59 -8.56 -0.48
C ILE A 68 10.68 -7.76 -1.40
N TYR A 69 9.38 -7.99 -1.30
CA TYR A 69 8.39 -7.19 -2.01
C TYR A 69 7.95 -6.05 -1.11
N VAL A 70 8.08 -4.84 -1.62
CA VAL A 70 7.78 -3.62 -0.88
C VAL A 70 6.80 -2.75 -1.64
N GLU A 71 5.93 -2.09 -0.90
CA GLU A 71 5.17 -0.94 -1.36
C GLU A 71 5.74 0.32 -0.70
N TYR A 72 5.89 1.39 -1.46
CA TYR A 72 6.44 2.65 -0.94
C TYR A 72 5.95 3.85 -1.75
N ALA A 73 6.07 5.03 -1.17
CA ALA A 73 5.95 6.30 -1.88
C ALA A 73 7.24 7.12 -1.74
N LEU A 74 7.43 8.02 -2.69
CA LEU A 74 8.54 8.97 -2.70
C LEU A 74 8.00 10.39 -2.51
N ASP A 75 8.64 11.15 -1.63
CA ASP A 75 8.49 12.60 -1.50
C ASP A 75 9.86 13.25 -1.70
N ASP A 76 9.97 14.11 -2.73
CA ASP A 76 11.20 14.80 -3.14
C ASP A 76 12.48 13.91 -3.09
N ALA A 77 12.40 12.73 -3.72
CA ALA A 77 13.47 11.72 -3.75
C ALA A 77 13.86 11.09 -2.39
N SER A 78 13.03 11.25 -1.37
CA SER A 78 13.08 10.49 -0.11
C SER A 78 11.93 9.49 -0.03
N VAL A 79 12.11 8.40 0.71
CA VAL A 79 11.03 7.43 0.95
C VAL A 79 10.12 7.97 2.06
N GLU A 80 8.87 8.30 1.71
CA GLU A 80 7.88 8.82 2.67
C GLU A 80 7.37 7.70 3.58
N PHE A 81 7.06 6.55 2.99
CA PHE A 81 6.69 5.33 3.71
C PHE A 81 7.21 4.10 2.97
N LEU A 82 7.39 3.01 3.70
CA LEU A 82 7.70 1.70 3.15
C LEU A 82 6.95 0.63 3.94
N ASP A 83 6.20 -0.20 3.24
CA ASP A 83 5.57 -1.39 3.76
C ASP A 83 6.16 -2.64 3.11
N ILE A 84 6.49 -3.63 3.94
CA ILE A 84 6.96 -4.94 3.49
C ILE A 84 5.73 -5.83 3.27
N LEU A 85 5.47 -6.17 2.01
CA LEU A 85 4.33 -6.99 1.62
C LEU A 85 4.59 -8.46 1.94
N ASN A 86 5.75 -8.99 1.52
CA ASN A 86 6.23 -10.33 1.83
C ASN A 86 7.73 -10.48 1.55
N VAL A 87 8.33 -11.50 2.15
CA VAL A 87 9.71 -11.93 1.86
C VAL A 87 9.66 -13.35 1.31
N VAL A 88 10.37 -13.57 0.21
CA VAL A 88 10.43 -14.86 -0.50
C VAL A 88 11.85 -15.40 -0.50
N HIS A 89 11.97 -16.69 -0.22
CA HIS A 89 13.19 -17.48 -0.34
C HIS A 89 12.87 -18.77 -1.08
N PHE A 90 13.57 -19.05 -2.19
CA PHE A 90 13.32 -20.20 -3.09
C PHE A 90 11.82 -20.40 -3.43
N ASP A 91 11.19 -19.35 -3.95
CA ASP A 91 9.77 -19.33 -4.39
C ASP A 91 8.73 -19.56 -3.28
N LYS A 92 9.15 -19.51 -2.00
CA LYS A 92 8.25 -19.60 -0.84
C LYS A 92 8.25 -18.31 -0.04
N THR A 93 7.06 -17.82 0.26
CA THR A 93 6.90 -16.75 1.26
C THR A 93 7.28 -17.30 2.63
N ILE A 94 8.11 -16.56 3.37
CA ILE A 94 8.57 -16.93 4.71
C ILE A 94 8.11 -15.92 5.76
N ASN A 95 8.00 -16.37 7.01
CA ASN A 95 7.87 -15.48 8.16
C ASN A 95 9.21 -14.78 8.42
N ALA A 96 9.29 -13.51 8.04
CA ALA A 96 10.51 -12.73 8.12
C ALA A 96 10.37 -11.53 9.07
N TYR A 97 11.44 -11.23 9.80
CA TYR A 97 11.63 -9.99 10.53
C TYR A 97 12.68 -9.15 9.81
N VAL A 98 12.31 -7.92 9.46
CA VAL A 98 13.21 -6.93 8.88
C VAL A 98 13.26 -5.77 9.85
N ASP A 99 14.43 -5.54 10.43
CA ASP A 99 14.58 -4.48 11.42
C ASP A 99 14.65 -3.09 10.76
N ARG A 100 14.62 -2.05 11.59
CA ARG A 100 14.67 -0.67 11.12
C ARG A 100 15.95 -0.34 10.34
N TYR A 101 17.09 -0.90 10.73
CA TYR A 101 18.37 -0.62 10.07
C TYR A 101 18.41 -1.25 8.67
N GLU A 102 17.84 -2.43 8.50
CA GLU A 102 17.65 -3.03 7.18
C GLU A 102 16.64 -2.24 6.33
N ILE A 103 15.55 -1.72 6.91
CA ILE A 103 14.59 -0.84 6.21
C ILE A 103 15.28 0.44 5.72
N GLU A 104 16.15 1.06 6.52
CA GLU A 104 16.93 2.23 6.10
C GLU A 104 17.84 1.93 4.90
N LYS A 105 18.47 0.74 4.87
CA LYS A 105 19.28 0.28 3.73
C LYS A 105 18.43 0.02 2.48
N ILE A 106 17.22 -0.53 2.65
CA ILE A 106 16.26 -0.70 1.55
C ILE A 106 15.85 0.67 0.98
N ASN A 107 15.54 1.64 1.84
CA ASN A 107 15.20 3.00 1.43
C ASN A 107 16.32 3.64 0.62
N ALA A 108 17.58 3.50 1.07
CA ALA A 108 18.74 3.98 0.32
C ALA A 108 18.83 3.33 -1.07
N ALA A 109 18.68 2.00 -1.16
CA ALA A 109 18.68 1.30 -2.44
C ALA A 109 17.53 1.73 -3.37
N ILE A 110 16.36 2.02 -2.82
CA ILE A 110 15.21 2.57 -3.56
C ILE A 110 15.57 3.93 -4.16
N VAL A 111 16.09 4.86 -3.34
CA VAL A 111 16.46 6.21 -3.79
C VAL A 111 17.58 6.16 -4.83
N GLU A 112 18.57 5.27 -4.65
CA GLU A 112 19.63 5.05 -5.63
C GLU A 112 19.10 4.50 -6.96
N GLY A 113 18.15 3.57 -6.92
CA GLY A 113 17.51 2.98 -8.11
C GLY A 113 16.47 3.87 -8.80
N VAL A 114 16.19 5.07 -8.28
CA VAL A 114 15.35 6.09 -8.97
C VAL A 114 16.14 6.83 -10.07
N LYS A 115 17.47 6.89 -9.97
CA LYS A 115 18.34 7.56 -10.95
C LYS A 115 18.42 6.82 -12.28
#